data_AF-A0A7K8VS07-F1
#
_entry.id   AF-A0A7K8VS07-F1
#
_cell.length_a   1.000
_cell.length_b   1.000
_cell.length_c   1.000
_cell.angle_alpha   90.00
_cell.angle_beta   90.00
_cell.angle_gamma   90.00
#
_symmetry.space_group_name_H-M   'P 1'
#
loop_
_entity.id
_entity.type
_entity.pdbx_description
1 polymer ?
#
loop_
_entity_poly.entity_id
_entity_poly.type
_entity_poly.pdbx_seq_one_letter_code
_entity_poly.pdbx_strand_id
1 'polypeptide(L)'
;SVVLLDTFVSILSLKLSEPAYGASIAKLEYKLVAGEHGLVIRVKGFNHKILQFIIDHLSDFSFTPAVFEMIKEELKKTYFHMLIKSQVLAK
;
A
#
# COMPACT_ATOMS: atom_id res chain seq x y z
N SER A 1 6.19 -3.88 -14.72
CA SER A 1 6.45 -4.39 -13.36
C SER A 1 6.02 -3.40 -12.28
N VAL A 2 6.48 -2.14 -12.34
CA VAL A 2 6.19 -1.09 -11.33
C VAL A 2 4.70 -0.86 -11.07
N VAL A 3 3.88 -0.63 -12.12
CA VAL A 3 2.43 -0.37 -11.97
C VAL A 3 1.66 -1.52 -11.29
N LEU A 4 2.05 -2.77 -11.52
CA LEU A 4 1.41 -3.93 -10.88
C LEU A 4 1.79 -4.01 -9.40
N LEU A 5 3.04 -3.67 -9.06
CA LEU A 5 3.47 -3.59 -7.66
C LEU A 5 2.78 -2.44 -6.93
N ASP A 6 2.61 -1.28 -7.57
CA ASP A 6 1.84 -0.16 -7.01
C ASP A 6 0.38 -0.56 -6.78
N THR A 7 -0.24 -1.25 -7.75
CA THR A 7 -1.61 -1.77 -7.62
C THR A 7 -1.73 -2.76 -6.47
N PHE A 8 -0.78 -3.70 -6.36
CA PHE A 8 -0.72 -4.65 -5.27
C PHE A 8 -0.59 -3.96 -3.90
N VAL A 9 0.35 -3.02 -3.77
CA VAL A 9 0.58 -2.28 -2.52
C VAL A 9 -0.64 -1.45 -2.14
N SER A 10 -1.31 -0.82 -3.10
CA SER A 10 -2.53 -0.04 -2.85
C SER A 10 -3.68 -0.92 -2.38
N ILE A 11 -3.92 -2.07 -3.01
CA ILE A 11 -4.95 -3.03 -2.57
C ILE A 11 -4.63 -3.57 -1.18
N LEU A 12 -3.37 -3.95 -0.93
CA LEU A 12 -2.94 -4.47 0.37
C LEU A 12 -3.10 -3.41 1.46
N SER A 13 -2.74 -2.16 1.17
CA SER A 13 -2.90 -1.04 2.11
C SER A 13 -4.36 -0.76 2.41
N LEU A 14 -5.25 -0.82 1.42
CA LEU A 14 -6.70 -0.68 1.60
C LEU A 14 -7.23 -1.77 2.54
N LYS A 15 -6.90 -3.05 2.28
CA LYS A 15 -7.35 -4.17 3.12
C LYS A 15 -6.82 -4.10 4.55
N LEU A 16 -5.60 -3.58 4.73
CA LEU A 16 -5.00 -3.42 6.05
C LEU A 16 -5.49 -2.17 6.78
N SER A 17 -6.08 -1.19 6.09
CA SER A 17 -6.51 0.09 6.70
C SER A 17 -7.62 -0.09 7.75
N GLU A 18 -8.59 -0.99 7.49
CA GLU A 18 -9.69 -1.28 8.40
C GLU A 18 -9.22 -2.01 9.68
N PRO A 19 -8.41 -3.09 9.60
CA PRO A 19 -7.78 -3.72 10.77
C PRO A 19 -6.77 -2.83 11.50
N ALA A 20 -6.04 -1.98 10.77
CA ALA A 20 -5.02 -1.10 11.33
C ALA A 20 -5.56 0.04 12.18
N TYR A 21 -6.86 0.32 12.09
CA TYR A 21 -7.51 1.29 12.98
C TYR A 21 -7.27 0.94 14.45
N GLY A 22 -7.41 -0.34 14.83
CA GLY A 22 -7.10 -0.83 16.17
C GLY A 22 -5.62 -0.73 16.55
N ALA A 23 -4.71 -0.91 15.59
CA ALA A 23 -3.26 -0.82 15.79
C ALA A 23 -2.76 0.62 15.97
N SER A 24 -3.41 1.58 15.31
CA SER A 24 -3.07 3.01 15.44
C SER A 24 -3.29 3.55 16.85
N ILE A 25 -4.32 3.03 17.56
CA ILE A 25 -4.60 3.33 18.97
C ILE A 25 -3.44 2.87 19.86
N ALA A 26 -2.74 1.79 19.47
CA ALA A 26 -1.58 1.26 20.17
C ALA A 26 -0.25 1.95 19.79
N LYS A 27 -0.28 3.09 19.07
CA LYS A 27 0.90 3.81 18.54
C LYS A 27 1.82 2.95 17.67
N LEU A 28 1.23 2.00 16.94
CA LEU A 28 1.97 1.14 16.02
C LEU A 28 1.92 1.74 14.63
N GLU A 29 3.10 2.05 14.08
CA GLU A 29 3.24 2.64 12.75
C GLU A 29 3.76 1.57 11.79
N TYR A 30 3.08 1.37 10.66
CA TYR A 30 3.61 0.59 9.54
C TYR A 30 3.45 1.35 8.23
N LYS A 31 4.31 1.03 7.26
CA LYS A 31 4.27 1.58 5.91
C LYS A 31 4.61 0.50 4.89
N LEU A 32 3.77 0.41 3.86
CA LEU A 32 3.98 -0.43 2.69
C LEU A 32 4.33 0.46 1.51
N VAL A 33 5.40 0.13 0.80
CA VAL A 33 5.87 0.92 -0.36
C VAL A 33 6.35 -0.02 -1.45
N ALA A 34 5.98 0.28 -2.69
CA ALA A 34 6.62 -0.27 -3.88
C ALA A 34 8.01 0.37 -4.02
N GLY A 35 9.05 -0.38 -3.69
CA GLY A 35 10.45 0.02 -3.89
C GLY A 35 10.97 -0.39 -5.26
N GLU A 36 12.17 0.09 -5.59
CA GLU A 36 12.84 -0.19 -6.86
C GLU A 36 13.07 -1.69 -7.11
N HIS A 37 13.35 -2.44 -6.05
CA HIS A 37 13.66 -3.88 -6.13
C HIS A 37 12.55 -4.78 -5.54
N GLY A 38 11.38 -4.22 -5.21
CA GLY A 38 10.25 -4.99 -4.68
C GLY A 38 9.51 -4.31 -3.54
N LEU A 39 8.77 -5.10 -2.76
CA LEU A 39 7.96 -4.60 -1.65
C LEU A 39 8.85 -4.22 -0.46
N VAL A 40 8.66 -3.01 0.06
CA VAL A 40 9.29 -2.54 1.29
C VAL A 40 8.24 -2.41 2.39
N ILE A 41 8.44 -3.16 3.48
CA ILE A 41 7.60 -3.12 4.67
C ILE A 41 8.41 -2.47 5.79
N ARG A 42 7.93 -1.34 6.30
CA ARG A 42 8.52 -0.65 7.47
C ARG A 42 7.56 -0.77 8.63
N VAL A 43 8.05 -1.14 9.80
CA VAL A 43 7.25 -1.26 11.02
C VAL A 43 8.01 -0.62 12.18
N LYS A 44 7.33 0.15 13.04
CA LYS A 44 7.92 0.87 14.17
C LYS A 44 7.02 0.72 15.41
N GLY A 45 7.63 0.33 16.54
CA GLY A 45 6.94 0.06 17.80
C GLY A 45 7.09 -1.38 18.30
N PHE A 46 6.14 -1.87 19.11
CA PHE A 46 6.06 -3.26 19.57
C PHE A 46 5.42 -4.14 18.48
N ASN A 47 6.26 -4.75 17.64
CA ASN A 47 5.89 -5.12 16.26
C ASN A 47 5.53 -6.58 15.99
N HIS A 48 5.67 -7.49 16.96
CA HIS A 48 5.57 -8.94 16.70
C HIS A 48 4.21 -9.37 16.14
N LYS A 49 3.09 -8.82 16.65
CA LYS A 49 1.74 -9.16 16.18
C LYS A 49 1.40 -8.59 14.81
N ILE A 50 1.87 -7.38 14.50
CA ILE A 50 1.58 -6.71 13.23
C ILE A 50 2.36 -7.34 12.10
N LEU A 51 3.62 -7.70 12.33
CA LEU A 51 4.42 -8.34 11.29
C LEU A 51 3.78 -9.67 10.88
N GLN A 52 3.34 -10.48 11.85
CA GLN A 52 2.59 -11.71 11.59
C GLN A 52 1.30 -11.42 10.82
N PHE A 53 0.51 -10.44 11.27
CA PHE A 53 -0.74 -10.05 10.60
C PHE A 53 -0.55 -9.64 9.13
N ILE A 54 0.51 -8.88 8.83
CA ILE A 54 0.86 -8.50 7.46
C ILE A 54 1.25 -9.74 6.65
N ILE A 55 2.05 -10.65 7.22
CA ILE A 55 2.44 -11.91 6.56
C ILE A 55 1.22 -12.78 6.27
N ASP A 56 0.27 -12.86 7.18
CA ASP A 56 -0.97 -13.63 6.99
C ASP A 56 -1.81 -13.04 5.84
N HIS A 57 -1.96 -11.72 5.77
CA HIS A 57 -2.66 -11.03 4.69
C HIS A 57 -1.94 -11.09 3.33
N LEU A 58 -0.61 -11.21 3.34
CA LEU A 58 0.18 -11.46 2.15
C LEU A 58 0.00 -12.90 1.64
N SER A 59 -0.07 -13.86 2.56
CA SER A 59 -0.19 -15.29 2.24
C SER A 59 -1.56 -15.64 1.68
N ASP A 60 -2.62 -14.98 2.16
CA ASP A 60 -4.01 -15.13 1.68
C ASP A 60 -4.46 -13.92 0.83
N PHE A 61 -3.53 -13.35 0.05
CA PHE A 61 -3.83 -12.17 -0.73
C PHE A 61 -4.84 -12.47 -1.84
N SER A 62 -6.02 -11.87 -1.72
CA SER A 62 -7.10 -11.91 -2.70
C SER A 62 -7.82 -10.57 -2.78
N PHE A 63 -8.43 -10.30 -3.92
CA PHE A 63 -9.22 -9.09 -4.17
C PHE A 63 -10.38 -9.39 -5.11
N THR A 64 -11.42 -8.55 -5.06
CA THR A 64 -12.54 -8.63 -6.00
C THR A 64 -12.28 -7.74 -7.22
N PRO A 65 -12.89 -8.03 -8.38
CA PRO A 65 -12.77 -7.16 -9.55
C PRO A 65 -13.17 -5.71 -9.29
N ALA A 66 -14.16 -5.49 -8.41
CA ALA A 66 -14.59 -4.15 -8.02
C ALA A 66 -13.51 -3.37 -7.27
N VAL A 67 -12.79 -4.01 -6.33
CA VAL A 67 -11.67 -3.40 -5.61
C VAL A 67 -10.53 -3.07 -6.57
N PHE A 68 -10.25 -3.94 -7.53
CA PHE A 68 -9.22 -3.70 -8.54
C PHE A 68 -9.54 -2.47 -9.40
N GLU A 69 -10.76 -2.38 -9.94
CA GLU A 69 -11.14 -1.23 -10.77
C GLU A 69 -11.14 0.09 -9.97
N MET A 70 -11.56 0.05 -8.70
CA MET A 70 -11.47 1.22 -7.82
C MET A 70 -10.03 1.71 -7.64
N ILE A 71 -9.10 0.81 -7.28
CA ILE A 71 -7.69 1.15 -7.08
C ILE A 71 -7.04 1.62 -8.38
N LYS A 72 -7.37 1.01 -9.52
CA LYS A 72 -6.89 1.42 -10.84
C LYS A 72 -7.28 2.85 -11.17
N GLU A 73 -8.53 3.25 -10.91
CA GLU A 73 -8.97 4.63 -11.11
C GLU A 73 -8.30 5.62 -10.16
N GLU A 74 -8.04 5.21 -8.91
CA GLU A 74 -7.29 6.03 -7.94
C GLU A 74 -5.82 6.22 -8.35
N LEU A 75 -5.15 5.16 -8.80
CA LEU A 75 -3.78 5.22 -9.28
C LEU A 75 -3.65 6.10 -10.53
N LYS A 76 -4.60 6.00 -11.48
CA LYS A 76 -4.64 6.91 -12.64
C LYS A 76 -4.67 8.36 -12.20
N LYS A 77 -5.59 8.74 -11.30
CA LYS A 77 -5.68 10.11 -10.76
C LYS A 77 -4.36 10.55 -10.12
N THR A 78 -3.74 9.66 -9.35
CA THR A 78 -2.47 9.93 -8.69
C THR A 78 -1.36 10.20 -9.72
N TYR A 79 -1.23 9.37 -10.76
CA TYR A 79 -0.25 9.59 -11.83
C TYR A 79 -0.51 10.88 -12.60
N PHE A 80 -1.77 11.17 -12.95
CA PHE A 80 -2.13 12.44 -13.59
C PHE A 80 -1.75 13.64 -12.72
N HIS A 81 -2.05 13.61 -11.42
CA HIS A 81 -1.65 14.68 -10.50
C HIS A 81 -0.13 14.83 -10.39
N MET A 82 0.64 13.75 -10.43
CA MET A 82 2.11 13.83 -10.45
C MET A 82 2.63 14.51 -11.73
N LEU A 83 2.05 14.18 -12.90
CA LEU A 83 2.44 14.77 -14.17
C LEU A 83 2.11 16.27 -14.24
N ILE A 84 1.01 16.71 -13.61
CA ILE A 84 0.59 18.12 -13.59
C ILE A 84 1.41 18.95 -12.61
N LYS A 85 1.88 18.38 -11.49
CA LYS A 85 2.80 19.05 -10.58
C LYS A 85 4.18 19.14 -11.24
N SER A 86 4.42 20.23 -11.96
CA SER A 86 5.56 20.55 -12.84
C SER A 86 6.99 20.33 -12.33
N GLN A 87 7.19 19.85 -11.10
CA GLN A 87 8.51 19.56 -10.54
C GLN A 87 9.14 18.26 -11.07
N VAL A 88 8.38 17.38 -11.71
CA VAL A 88 8.91 16.11 -12.27
C VAL A 88 9.40 16.25 -13.72
N LEU A 89 8.94 17.29 -14.44
CA LEU A 89 9.28 17.54 -15.86
C LEU A 89 10.54 18.41 -16.04
N ALA A 90 11.14 18.90 -14.96
CA ALA A 90 12.28 19.82 -14.98
C ALA A 90 13.63 19.14 -14.70
N LYS A 91 13.79 17.86 -15.08
CA LYS A 91 15.08 17.16 -15.09
C LYS A 91 15.48 16.78 -16.50
#